data_AF-A0A9D1TCL6-F1
#
_entry.id   AF-A0A9D1TCL6-F1
#
_cell.length_a   1.000
_cell.length_b   1.000
_cell.length_c   1.000
_cell.angle_alpha   90.00
_cell.angle_beta   90.00
_cell.angle_gamma   90.00
#
_symmetry.space_group_name_H-M   'P 1'
#
loop_
_entity.id
_entity.type
_entity.pdbx_description
1 polymer ?
#
loop_
_entity_poly.entity_id
_entity_poly.type
_entity_poly.pdbx_seq_one_letter_code
_entity_poly.pdbx_strand_id
1 'polypeptide(L)'
;MTREEIHRDYQIPLSMIKAYDEWALSGSKTPQCSEEDLRRLSLLVTLHEAGFSAPEAQAYLRLDGEAGDTRGQRLLLLNARRKAMLEEIHCAEKRLERLDGLRFSLRNHI
;
A
#
# COMPACT_ATOMS: atom_id res chain seq x y z
N MET A 1 -12.85 10.62 16.52
CA MET A 1 -13.38 9.24 16.34
C MET A 1 -12.46 8.27 17.03
N THR A 2 -12.98 7.17 17.60
CA THR A 2 -12.17 6.09 18.16
C THR A 2 -11.67 5.15 17.07
N ARG A 3 -10.62 4.38 17.36
CA ARG A 3 -10.01 3.44 16.39
C ARG A 3 -11.01 2.39 15.90
N GLU A 4 -11.94 2.00 16.77
CA GLU A 4 -13.00 1.04 16.48
C GLU A 4 -14.07 1.63 15.56
N GLU A 5 -14.40 2.92 15.71
CA GLU A 5 -15.28 3.65 14.80
C GLU A 5 -14.64 3.75 13.41
N ILE A 6 -13.34 4.01 13.34
CA ILE A 6 -12.61 4.10 12.06
C ILE A 6 -12.61 2.77 11.32
N HIS A 7 -12.32 1.69 12.03
CA HIS A 7 -12.37 0.35 11.45
C HIS A 7 -13.76 0.01 10.90
N ARG A 8 -14.82 0.40 11.63
CA ARG A 8 -16.21 0.13 11.23
C ARG A 8 -16.64 0.97 10.03
N ASP A 9 -16.41 2.27 10.08
CA ASP A 9 -17.00 3.22 9.15
C ASP A 9 -16.18 3.36 7.86
N TYR A 10 -14.86 3.15 7.94
CA TYR A 10 -13.92 3.29 6.82
C TYR A 10 -13.31 1.95 6.39
N GLN A 11 -13.68 0.84 7.03
CA GLN A 11 -13.20 -0.52 6.73
C GLN A 11 -11.68 -0.69 6.78
N ILE A 12 -10.98 0.20 7.48
CA ILE A 12 -9.51 0.18 7.61
C ILE A 12 -9.14 -0.93 8.59
N PRO A 13 -8.31 -1.93 8.21
CA PRO A 13 -7.94 -3.02 9.11
C PRO A 13 -7.29 -2.53 10.42
N LEU A 14 -7.69 -3.09 11.57
CA LEU A 14 -7.11 -2.74 12.88
C LEU A 14 -5.59 -2.95 12.95
N SER A 15 -5.04 -3.90 12.17
CA SER A 15 -3.60 -4.11 12.04
C SER A 15 -2.88 -2.91 11.43
N MET A 16 -3.49 -2.27 10.44
CA MET A 16 -2.97 -1.06 9.78
C MET A 16 -3.04 0.16 10.70
N ILE A 17 -4.13 0.28 11.48
CA ILE A 17 -4.28 1.33 12.49
C ILE A 17 -3.19 1.20 13.55
N LYS A 18 -2.92 -0.02 14.05
CA LYS A 18 -1.84 -0.27 15.00
C LYS A 18 -0.45 0.05 14.44
N ALA A 19 -0.17 -0.35 13.20
CA ALA A 19 1.10 -0.04 12.53
C ALA A 19 1.29 1.47 12.34
N TYR A 20 0.20 2.19 12.05
CA TYR A 20 0.21 3.66 12.01
C TYR A 20 0.45 4.25 13.39
N ASP A 21 -0.22 3.76 14.43
CA ASP A 21 -0.03 4.23 15.80
C ASP A 21 1.41 4.06 16.28
N GLU A 22 2.00 2.88 16.04
CA GLU A 22 3.39 2.58 16.37
C GLU A 22 4.37 3.54 15.67
N TRP A 23 4.05 3.94 14.43
CA TRP A 23 4.85 4.90 13.67
C TRP A 23 4.57 6.37 14.06
N ALA A 24 3.32 6.72 14.35
CA ALA A 24 2.84 8.07 14.62
C ALA A 24 3.12 8.54 16.06
N LEU A 25 3.78 7.72 16.89
CA LEU A 25 4.13 8.01 18.28
C LEU A 25 5.09 9.20 18.42
N SER A 26 4.52 10.40 18.30
CA SER A 26 4.85 11.53 19.16
C SER A 26 3.59 11.94 19.95
N GLY A 27 3.51 11.48 21.19
CA GLY A 27 2.93 12.22 22.30
C GLY A 27 1.42 12.17 22.60
N SER A 28 0.51 11.79 21.69
CA SER A 28 -0.92 11.85 22.04
C SER A 28 -1.51 10.50 22.46
N LYS A 29 -1.57 10.27 23.78
CA LYS A 29 -2.36 9.21 24.43
C LYS A 29 -3.88 9.45 24.34
N THR A 30 -4.35 10.21 23.35
CA THR A 30 -5.79 10.48 23.21
C THR A 30 -6.44 9.37 22.37
N PRO A 31 -7.57 8.80 22.81
CA PRO A 31 -8.29 7.77 22.07
C PRO A 31 -9.00 8.31 20.81
N GLN A 32 -8.76 9.58 20.43
CA GLN A 32 -9.44 10.27 19.34
C GLN A 32 -8.45 10.53 18.20
N CYS A 33 -8.82 10.06 16.99
CA CYS A 33 -8.17 10.44 15.74
C CYS A 33 -8.79 11.73 15.20
N SER A 34 -7.93 12.61 14.68
CA SER A 34 -8.31 13.81 13.94
C SER A 34 -8.72 13.47 12.51
N GLU A 35 -9.33 14.44 11.80
CA GLU A 35 -9.63 14.29 10.38
C GLU A 35 -8.35 14.11 9.52
N GLU A 36 -7.24 14.72 9.95
CA GLU A 36 -5.94 14.55 9.31
C GLU A 36 -5.40 13.12 9.49
N ASP A 37 -5.58 12.53 10.68
CA ASP A 37 -5.21 11.13 10.92
C ASP A 37 -6.02 10.18 10.05
N LEU A 38 -7.32 10.46 9.86
CA LEU A 38 -8.18 9.70 8.97
C LEU A 38 -7.69 9.74 7.51
N ARG A 39 -7.28 10.92 7.02
CA ARG A 39 -6.72 11.03 5.66
C ARG A 39 -5.43 10.24 5.52
N ARG A 40 -4.54 10.31 6.51
CA ARG A 40 -3.27 9.57 6.51
C ARG A 40 -3.47 8.07 6.60
N LEU A 41 -4.42 7.60 7.40
CA LEU A 41 -4.80 6.18 7.47
C LEU A 41 -5.39 5.67 6.16
N SER A 42 -6.29 6.44 5.53
CA SER A 42 -6.86 6.09 4.22
C SER A 42 -5.78 6.00 3.14
N LEU A 43 -4.84 6.95 3.14
CA LEU A 43 -3.68 6.93 2.25
C LEU A 43 -2.76 5.74 2.53
N LEU A 44 -2.51 5.38 3.80
CA LEU A 44 -1.74 4.20 4.18
C LEU A 44 -2.36 2.90 3.62
N VAL A 45 -3.69 2.77 3.73
CA VAL A 45 -4.42 1.63 3.14
C VAL A 45 -4.25 1.59 1.63
N THR A 46 -4.43 2.73 0.97
CA THR A 46 -4.30 2.84 -0.50
C THR A 46 -2.90 2.43 -0.95
N LEU A 47 -1.86 2.85 -0.23
CA LEU A 47 -0.47 2.48 -0.52
C LEU A 47 -0.25 0.97 -0.32
N HIS A 48 -0.77 0.41 0.76
CA HIS A 48 -0.66 -1.03 1.02
C HIS A 48 -1.39 -1.88 -0.04
N GLU A 49 -2.58 -1.45 -0.48
CA GLU A 49 -3.32 -2.10 -1.59
C GLU A 49 -2.58 -1.98 -2.92
N ALA A 50 -1.89 -0.85 -3.16
CA ALA A 50 -0.95 -0.70 -4.27
C ALA A 50 0.35 -1.52 -4.09
N GLY A 51 0.45 -2.30 -3.01
CA GLY A 51 1.53 -3.21 -2.69
C GLY A 51 2.80 -2.54 -2.14
N PHE A 52 2.70 -1.30 -1.65
CA PHE A 52 3.80 -0.71 -0.90
C PHE A 52 4.09 -1.54 0.34
N SER A 53 5.38 -1.77 0.61
CA SER A 53 5.80 -2.30 1.90
C SER A 53 5.59 -1.25 3.01
N ALA A 54 5.49 -1.72 4.25
CA ALA A 54 5.40 -0.83 5.42
C ALA A 54 6.45 0.31 5.44
N PRO A 55 7.76 0.07 5.20
CA PRO A 55 8.75 1.15 5.18
C PRO A 55 8.56 2.13 4.01
N GLU A 56 8.16 1.66 2.82
CA GLU A 56 7.90 2.55 1.68
C GLU A 56 6.66 3.42 1.90
N ALA A 57 5.60 2.85 2.45
CA ALA A 57 4.39 3.58 2.78
C ALA A 57 4.66 4.63 3.88
N GLN A 58 5.46 4.29 4.89
CA GLN A 58 5.91 5.25 5.90
C GLN A 58 6.77 6.37 5.29
N ALA A 59 7.69 6.05 4.38
CA ALA A 59 8.48 7.07 3.69
C ALA A 59 7.60 8.04 2.90
N TYR A 60 6.57 7.52 2.21
CA TYR A 60 5.60 8.35 1.52
C TYR A 60 4.83 9.27 2.47
N LEU A 61 4.34 8.74 3.60
CA LEU A 61 3.57 9.52 4.59
C LEU A 61 4.42 10.59 5.29
N ARG A 62 5.72 10.35 5.52
CA ARG A 62 6.64 11.37 6.03
C ARG A 62 6.72 12.56 5.08
N LEU A 63 6.90 12.29 3.79
CA LEU A 63 6.94 13.32 2.75
C LEU A 63 5.62 14.06 2.57
N ASP A 64 4.48 13.41 2.82
CA ASP A 64 3.16 14.04 2.77
C ASP A 64 2.95 15.06 3.90
N GLY A 65 3.55 14.83 5.08
CA GLY A 65 3.47 15.73 6.24
C GLY A 65 4.57 16.79 6.34
N GLU A 66 5.57 16.78 5.45
CA GLU A 66 6.68 17.73 5.48
C GLU A 66 6.28 19.13 4.98
N ALA A 67 6.81 20.16 5.63
CA ALA A 67 6.63 21.54 5.17
C ALA A 67 7.53 21.81 3.95
N GLY A 68 7.00 21.61 2.74
CA GLY A 68 7.71 21.87 1.49
C GLY A 68 7.04 21.22 0.27
N ASP A 69 7.58 21.47 -0.93
CA ASP A 69 7.14 20.76 -2.13
C ASP A 69 7.87 19.40 -2.23
N THR A 70 7.21 18.35 -1.74
CA THR A 70 7.69 16.97 -1.78
C THR A 70 7.06 16.17 -2.92
N ARG A 71 6.27 16.81 -3.81
CA ARG A 71 5.51 16.13 -4.87
C ARG A 71 6.41 15.30 -5.79
N GLY A 72 7.58 15.84 -6.14
CA GLY A 72 8.57 15.14 -6.96
C GLY A 72 9.07 13.85 -6.32
N GLN A 73 9.37 13.87 -5.02
CA GLN A 73 9.85 12.70 -4.28
C GLN A 73 8.75 11.64 -4.12
N ARG A 74 7.52 12.08 -3.85
CA ARG A 74 6.34 11.20 -3.79
C ARG A 74 6.04 10.54 -5.13
N LEU A 75 6.15 11.29 -6.23
CA LEU A 75 6.03 10.75 -7.59
C LEU A 75 7.12 9.73 -7.89
N LEU A 76 8.35 9.93 -7.43
CA LEU A 76 9.43 8.95 -7.59
C LEU A 76 9.10 7.62 -6.89
N LEU A 77 8.59 7.66 -5.64
CA LEU A 77 8.15 6.47 -4.92
C LEU A 77 7.03 5.73 -5.66
N LEU A 78 6.01 6.45 -6.14
CA LEU A 78 4.91 5.88 -6.91
C LEU A 78 5.39 5.25 -8.23
N ASN A 79 6.29 5.92 -8.95
CA ASN A 79 6.84 5.42 -10.20
C ASN A 79 7.71 4.17 -9.97
N ALA A 80 8.49 4.13 -8.90
CA ALA A 80 9.27 2.96 -8.52
C ALA A 80 8.36 1.75 -8.25
N ARG A 81 7.29 1.94 -7.45
CA ARG A 81 6.33 0.86 -7.17
C ARG A 81 5.60 0.41 -8.43
N ARG A 82 5.17 1.35 -9.27
CA ARG A 82 4.54 1.04 -10.58
C ARG A 82 5.46 0.19 -11.45
N LYS A 83 6.75 0.52 -11.52
CA LYS A 83 7.73 -0.25 -12.30
C LYS A 83 7.89 -1.67 -11.76
N ALA A 84 8.05 -1.83 -10.44
CA ALA A 84 8.14 -3.16 -9.82
C ALA A 84 6.90 -4.02 -10.10
N MET A 85 5.70 -3.45 -9.97
CA MET A 85 4.44 -4.15 -10.27
C MET A 85 4.36 -4.57 -11.75
N LEU A 86 4.81 -3.72 -12.68
CA LEU A 86 4.89 -4.09 -14.09
C LEU A 86 5.86 -5.26 -14.31
N GLU A 87 7.01 -5.29 -13.66
CA GLU A 87 7.96 -6.41 -13.75
C GLU A 87 7.35 -7.72 -13.21
N GLU A 88 6.60 -7.65 -12.11
CA GLU A 88 5.85 -8.79 -11.55
C GLU A 88 4.80 -9.33 -12.54
N ILE A 89 4.05 -8.44 -13.21
CA ILE A 89 3.08 -8.79 -14.25
C ILE A 89 3.78 -9.48 -15.43
N HIS A 90 4.86 -8.90 -15.97
CA HIS A 90 5.60 -9.51 -17.08
C HIS A 90 6.15 -10.90 -16.70
N CYS A 91 6.55 -11.10 -15.43
CA CYS A 91 6.95 -12.42 -14.94
C CYS A 91 5.78 -13.39 -14.81
N ALA A 92 4.59 -12.92 -14.43
CA ALA A 92 3.37 -13.73 -14.39
C ALA A 92 2.94 -14.16 -15.80
N GLU A 93 2.94 -13.25 -16.77
CA GLU A 93 2.63 -13.53 -18.18
C GLU A 93 3.53 -14.63 -18.75
N LYS A 94 4.86 -14.53 -18.59
CA LYS A 94 5.80 -15.57 -19.02
C LYS A 94 5.56 -16.93 -18.38
N ARG A 95 5.07 -16.96 -17.13
CA ARG A 95 4.73 -18.21 -16.45
C ARG A 95 3.45 -18.82 -17.02
N LEU A 96 2.45 -17.99 -17.34
CA LEU A 96 1.22 -18.41 -18.01
C LEU A 96 1.51 -18.99 -19.39
N GLU A 97 2.33 -18.32 -20.20
CA GLU A 97 2.74 -18.82 -21.52
C GLU A 97 3.34 -20.22 -21.46
N ARG A 98 4.18 -20.50 -20.44
CA ARG A 98 4.75 -21.85 -20.22
C ARG A 98 3.67 -22.87 -19.87
N LEU A 99 2.73 -22.52 -19.00
CA LEU A 99 1.61 -23.39 -18.65
C LEU A 99 0.73 -23.69 -19.85
N ASP A 100 0.46 -22.69 -20.70
CA ASP A 100 -0.32 -22.85 -21.91
C ASP A 100 0.40 -23.73 -22.94
N GLY A 101 1.72 -23.60 -23.05
CA GLY A 101 2.54 -24.51 -23.85
C GLY A 101 2.41 -25.97 -23.40
N LEU A 102 2.47 -26.23 -22.09
CA LEU A 102 2.27 -27.57 -21.53
C LEU A 102 0.84 -28.08 -21.75
N ARG A 103 -0.17 -27.22 -21.63
CA ARG A 103 -1.56 -27.59 -21.91
C ARG A 103 -1.76 -27.94 -23.39
N PHE A 104 -1.14 -27.19 -24.29
CA PHE A 104 -1.23 -27.43 -25.73
C PHE A 104 -0.58 -28.75 -26.13
N SER A 105 0.60 -29.08 -25.59
CA SER A 105 1.28 -30.35 -25.90
C SER A 105 0.46 -31.56 -25.45
N LEU A 106 -0.18 -31.49 -24.27
CA LEU A 106 -1.07 -32.55 -23.79
C LEU A 106 -2.34 -32.69 -24.62
N ARG A 107 -2.88 -31.60 -25.18
CA ARG A 107 -4.12 -31.63 -25.99
C ARG A 107 -3.89 -32.12 -27.42
N ASN A 108 -2.68 -31.97 -27.96
CA ASN A 108 -2.36 -32.33 -29.34
C ASN A 108 -1.55 -33.63 -29.47
N HIS A 109 -1.19 -34.28 -28.37
CA HIS A 109 -0.80 -35.69 -28.40
C HIS A 109 -2.07 -36.56 -28.44
N ILE A 110 -2.63 -36.72 -29.65
CA ILE A 110 -3.54 -37.79 -30.07
C ILE A 110 -3.00 -38.35 -31.37
#